data_AF-A0A849VFU8-F1
#
_entry.id   AF-A0A849VFU8-F1
#
_cell.length_a   1.000
_cell.length_b   1.000
_cell.length_c   1.000
_cell.angle_alpha   90.00
_cell.angle_beta   90.00
_cell.angle_gamma   90.00
#
_symmetry.space_group_name_H-M   'P 1'
#
loop_
_entity.id
_entity.type
_entity.pdbx_description
1 polymer ?
#
loop_
_entity_poly.entity_id
_entity_poly.type
_entity_poly.pdbx_seq_one_letter_code
_entity_poly.pdbx_strand_id
1 'polypeptide(L)'
;MTAEVAIANASAIALAADSAVTIGDQKIYNSALKLFSLSKIAPIGVMVYGNAGLLRVPWETIIKTYRQKHGGEKHNSLQEYAENFLEYLNDSPELFPDSAQKAWLQGNVRGYYTLIRDSFFEVLHQTFQEQGEITNEEAAEKLRSTVASYHSKLRGAEYADGMSEGFEKEVRSKYLKEFKKWKDNIFENTPIASATAAKLYDIGTFIHTRTVFSAGVSGLVIAGYGEAEIYPSILAFDVEGVVENKLKYKKNCQKSHTIKSGDDCKIIAFAQEDMVATFMNGINPQVAYFIQSYLNKLLQRLPELLNSENISSEDRKRFSKEVTMLLEGFTRAFREHLQSEHVQPVMRMVTVLPKDELASMAEALVNLTAFKRRITESMETVGGPIDVAVISKGDGLIWVKRKHYFPADLNQHFFANYFRGFNDEKANEE
;
A
#
# COMPACT_ATOMS: atom_id res chain seq x y z
N MET A 1 -6.00 8.58 6.43
CA MET A 1 -4.61 8.13 6.66
C MET A 1 -4.62 7.19 7.86
N THR A 2 -3.55 6.45 8.11
CA THR A 2 -3.45 5.46 9.20
C THR A 2 -2.00 5.41 9.67
N ALA A 3 -1.68 4.76 10.78
CA ALA A 3 -0.31 4.50 11.19
C ALA A 3 -0.14 3.05 11.65
N GLU A 4 0.70 2.32 10.93
CA GLU A 4 0.96 0.90 11.13
C GLU A 4 2.46 0.63 11.00
N VAL A 5 3.02 -0.11 11.95
CA VAL A 5 4.45 -0.43 12.02
C VAL A 5 4.64 -1.91 12.35
N ALA A 6 5.59 -2.55 11.68
CA ALA A 6 6.15 -3.83 12.07
C ALA A 6 7.64 -3.67 12.42
N ILE A 7 8.05 -4.27 13.52
CA ILE A 7 9.46 -4.37 13.93
C ILE A 7 9.77 -5.84 14.13
N ALA A 8 10.80 -6.35 13.47
CA ALA A 8 11.22 -7.74 13.57
C ALA A 8 12.71 -7.84 13.87
N ASN A 9 13.07 -8.82 14.69
CA ASN A 9 14.43 -9.32 14.85
C ASN A 9 14.40 -10.86 14.87
N ALA A 10 15.52 -11.49 15.16
CA ALA A 10 15.62 -12.95 15.24
C ALA A 10 14.65 -13.61 16.24
N SER A 11 14.21 -12.89 17.27
CA SER A 11 13.43 -13.46 18.37
C SER A 11 11.92 -13.34 18.18
N ALA A 12 11.44 -12.25 17.55
CA ALA A 12 10.02 -11.96 17.43
C ALA A 12 9.71 -10.88 16.39
N ILE A 13 8.40 -10.71 16.10
CA ILE A 13 7.83 -9.56 15.41
C ILE A 13 6.91 -8.82 16.37
N ALA A 14 7.06 -7.50 16.50
CA ALA A 14 6.06 -6.62 17.09
C ALA A 14 5.28 -5.89 15.98
N LEU A 15 3.95 -5.88 16.11
CA LEU A 15 3.03 -5.18 15.22
C LEU A 15 2.25 -4.16 16.02
N ALA A 16 2.17 -2.92 15.52
CA ALA A 16 1.37 -1.86 16.12
C ALA A 16 0.54 -1.13 15.07
N ALA A 17 -0.72 -0.84 15.41
CA ALA A 17 -1.65 -0.15 14.51
C ALA A 17 -2.56 0.82 15.28
N ASP A 18 -2.81 1.99 14.68
CA ASP A 18 -3.78 2.96 15.18
C ASP A 18 -5.23 2.55 14.89
N SER A 19 -6.18 3.27 15.47
CA SER A 19 -7.61 2.93 15.38
C SER A 19 -8.43 3.90 14.53
N ALA A 20 -7.80 4.92 13.94
CA ALA A 20 -8.52 5.93 13.19
C ALA A 20 -8.97 5.38 11.82
N VAL A 21 -10.22 5.67 11.46
CA VAL A 21 -10.75 5.50 10.12
C VAL A 21 -11.50 6.76 9.73
N THR A 22 -11.27 7.24 8.52
CA THR A 22 -11.96 8.42 7.97
C THR A 22 -13.10 7.96 7.07
N ILE A 23 -14.31 8.42 7.34
CA ILE A 23 -15.50 8.21 6.51
C ILE A 23 -15.83 9.51 5.79
N GLY A 24 -15.74 9.47 4.46
CA GLY A 24 -15.80 10.67 3.62
C GLY A 24 -14.65 11.63 3.94
N ASP A 25 -14.87 12.93 3.78
CA ASP A 25 -13.83 13.94 3.98
C ASP A 25 -13.86 14.60 5.36
N GLN A 26 -14.73 14.14 6.27
CA GLN A 26 -15.04 14.90 7.49
C GLN A 26 -15.05 14.10 8.78
N LYS A 27 -15.46 12.83 8.77
CA LYS A 27 -15.73 12.11 10.02
C LYS A 27 -14.67 11.05 10.31
N ILE A 28 -14.06 11.14 11.49
CA ILE A 28 -13.08 10.17 11.97
C ILE A 28 -13.69 9.35 13.11
N TYR A 29 -13.52 8.03 13.05
CA TYR A 29 -13.83 7.11 14.14
C TYR A 29 -12.56 6.43 14.63
N ASN A 30 -12.44 6.27 15.94
CA ASN A 30 -11.24 5.73 16.60
C ASN A 30 -11.44 4.29 17.09
N SER A 31 -12.23 3.50 16.36
CA SER A 31 -12.64 2.14 16.74
C SER A 31 -12.28 1.07 15.71
N ALA A 32 -11.62 1.42 14.61
CA ALA A 32 -11.29 0.45 13.57
C ALA A 32 -10.27 -0.57 14.06
N LEU A 33 -10.56 -1.85 13.82
CA LEU A 33 -9.60 -2.93 14.04
C LEU A 33 -8.76 -3.10 12.78
N LYS A 34 -7.44 -3.04 12.95
CA LYS A 34 -6.47 -3.14 11.85
C LYS A 34 -5.47 -4.26 12.06
N LEU A 35 -5.43 -4.84 13.24
CA LEU A 35 -4.55 -5.95 13.60
C LEU A 35 -5.42 -7.13 14.05
N PHE A 36 -5.10 -8.33 13.56
CA PHE A 36 -5.85 -9.54 13.83
C PHE A 36 -4.91 -10.74 13.94
N SER A 37 -5.35 -11.79 14.63
CA SER A 37 -4.74 -13.11 14.49
C SER A 37 -5.28 -13.79 13.23
N LEU A 38 -4.39 -14.22 12.34
CA LEU A 38 -4.80 -14.97 11.15
C LEU A 38 -5.12 -16.42 11.52
N SER A 39 -4.29 -17.03 12.37
CA SER A 39 -4.52 -18.34 12.99
C SER A 39 -4.65 -18.18 14.51
N LYS A 40 -5.40 -19.08 15.16
CA LYS A 40 -5.46 -19.16 16.63
C LYS A 40 -4.46 -20.16 17.23
N ILE A 41 -3.89 -21.03 16.40
CA ILE A 41 -2.98 -22.11 16.82
C ILE A 41 -1.57 -21.92 16.30
N ALA A 42 -1.41 -21.18 15.20
CA ALA A 42 -0.12 -20.88 14.60
C ALA A 42 0.30 -19.44 14.92
N PRO A 43 1.62 -19.15 14.98
CA PRO A 43 2.15 -17.83 15.29
C PRO A 43 2.01 -16.87 14.08
N ILE A 44 0.77 -16.61 13.63
CA ILE A 44 0.50 -15.79 12.44
C ILE A 44 -0.48 -14.65 12.76
N GLY A 45 -0.03 -13.43 12.53
CA GLY A 45 -0.81 -12.21 12.59
C GLY A 45 -1.06 -11.62 11.20
N VAL A 46 -2.10 -10.82 11.10
CA VAL A 46 -2.41 -10.04 9.91
C VAL A 46 -2.77 -8.61 10.29
N MET A 47 -2.18 -7.65 9.58
CA MET A 47 -2.44 -6.22 9.73
C MET A 47 -2.93 -5.62 8.42
N VAL A 48 -3.87 -4.68 8.48
CA VAL A 48 -4.52 -4.07 7.32
C VAL A 48 -4.44 -2.56 7.40
N TYR A 49 -4.11 -1.91 6.28
CA TYR A 49 -4.10 -0.45 6.15
C TYR A 49 -4.73 -0.03 4.82
N GLY A 50 -4.98 1.27 4.64
CA GLY A 50 -5.67 1.79 3.44
C GLY A 50 -7.19 1.57 3.50
N ASN A 51 -7.79 1.00 2.46
CA ASN A 51 -9.23 0.77 2.41
C ASN A 51 -9.68 -0.27 3.46
N ALA A 52 -10.81 -0.01 4.14
CA ALA A 52 -11.30 -0.78 5.28
C ALA A 52 -12.00 -2.11 4.89
N GLY A 53 -12.21 -2.35 3.59
CA GLY A 53 -12.79 -3.59 3.10
C GLY A 53 -12.48 -3.88 1.65
N LEU A 54 -12.75 -5.10 1.23
CA LEU A 54 -12.60 -5.59 -0.14
C LEU A 54 -13.99 -5.79 -0.74
N LEU A 55 -14.29 -5.14 -1.85
CA LEU A 55 -15.62 -5.19 -2.50
C LEU A 55 -16.79 -4.90 -1.53
N ARG A 56 -16.58 -3.96 -0.59
CA ARG A 56 -17.51 -3.56 0.49
C ARG A 56 -17.68 -4.58 1.61
N VAL A 57 -16.94 -5.68 1.60
CA VAL A 57 -16.87 -6.60 2.74
C VAL A 57 -15.76 -6.13 3.69
N PRO A 58 -16.03 -5.86 4.98
CA PRO A 58 -15.01 -5.43 5.92
C PRO A 58 -13.90 -6.49 6.10
N TRP A 59 -12.64 -6.06 6.17
CA TRP A 59 -11.50 -6.98 6.37
C TRP A 59 -11.63 -7.83 7.63
N GLU A 60 -12.18 -7.27 8.71
CA GLU A 60 -12.47 -8.03 9.93
C GLU A 60 -13.38 -9.23 9.66
N THR A 61 -14.38 -9.07 8.78
CA THR A 61 -15.31 -10.16 8.43
C THR A 61 -14.57 -11.23 7.65
N ILE A 62 -13.85 -10.82 6.60
CA ILE A 62 -13.06 -11.71 5.72
C ILE A 62 -12.07 -12.54 6.54
N ILE A 63 -11.29 -11.91 7.42
CA ILE A 63 -10.27 -12.59 8.23
C ILE A 63 -10.93 -13.55 9.23
N LYS A 64 -12.06 -13.17 9.83
CA LYS A 64 -12.78 -14.03 10.78
C LYS A 64 -13.41 -15.24 10.09
N THR A 65 -14.00 -15.08 8.91
CA THR A 65 -14.59 -16.19 8.15
C THR A 65 -13.52 -17.11 7.59
N TYR A 66 -12.40 -16.58 7.11
CA TYR A 66 -11.22 -17.37 6.74
C TYR A 66 -10.77 -18.24 7.92
N ARG A 67 -10.56 -17.63 9.09
CA ARG A 67 -10.10 -18.35 10.28
C ARG A 67 -11.10 -19.38 10.80
N GLN A 68 -12.38 -19.25 10.49
CA GLN A 68 -13.37 -20.30 10.79
C GLN A 68 -13.23 -21.51 9.87
N LYS A 69 -12.89 -21.29 8.59
CA LYS A 69 -12.73 -22.36 7.59
C LYS A 69 -11.34 -23.01 7.64
N HIS A 70 -10.29 -22.23 7.83
CA HIS A 70 -8.87 -22.64 7.72
C HIS A 70 -8.05 -22.48 9.00
N GLY A 71 -8.66 -22.03 10.11
CA GLY A 71 -7.90 -21.68 11.32
C GLY A 71 -7.23 -22.85 12.05
N GLY A 72 -7.55 -24.09 11.69
CA GLY A 72 -6.90 -25.31 12.16
C GLY A 72 -5.72 -25.78 11.31
N GLU A 73 -5.49 -25.16 10.14
CA GLU A 73 -4.42 -25.55 9.23
C GLU A 73 -3.06 -25.03 9.71
N LYS A 74 -2.02 -25.84 9.46
CA LYS A 74 -0.63 -25.46 9.68
C LYS A 74 0.17 -25.60 8.40
N HIS A 75 1.05 -24.65 8.15
CA HIS A 75 1.92 -24.62 6.97
C HIS A 75 3.40 -24.47 7.36
N ASN A 76 4.29 -24.92 6.48
CA ASN A 76 5.72 -24.99 6.75
C ASN A 76 6.41 -23.63 6.67
N SER A 77 5.86 -22.69 5.90
CA SER A 77 6.40 -21.35 5.70
C SER A 77 5.32 -20.28 5.85
N LEU A 78 5.71 -19.04 6.20
CA LEU A 78 4.79 -17.91 6.18
C LEU A 78 4.23 -17.63 4.77
N GLN A 79 5.02 -17.93 3.74
CA GLN A 79 4.62 -17.79 2.35
C GLN A 79 3.42 -18.70 2.03
N GLU A 80 3.41 -19.95 2.49
CA GLU A 80 2.28 -20.86 2.34
C GLU A 80 1.01 -20.35 3.06
N TYR A 81 1.13 -19.79 4.27
CA TYR A 81 -0.01 -19.15 4.96
C TYR A 81 -0.56 -17.96 4.15
N ALA A 82 0.33 -17.16 3.56
CA ALA A 82 -0.07 -16.02 2.75
C ALA A 82 -0.76 -16.46 1.45
N GLU A 83 -0.22 -17.46 0.77
CA GLU A 83 -0.80 -18.05 -0.45
C GLU A 83 -2.17 -18.66 -0.17
N ASN A 84 -2.33 -19.42 0.92
CA ASN A 84 -3.62 -19.98 1.34
C ASN A 84 -4.66 -18.87 1.59
N PHE A 85 -4.27 -17.80 2.29
CA PHE A 85 -5.17 -16.66 2.51
C PHE A 85 -5.52 -15.92 1.23
N LEU A 86 -4.57 -15.69 0.33
CA LEU A 86 -4.82 -15.04 -0.96
C LEU A 86 -5.71 -15.91 -1.87
N GLU A 87 -5.53 -17.22 -1.85
CA GLU A 87 -6.35 -18.16 -2.61
C GLU A 87 -7.79 -18.21 -2.09
N TYR A 88 -7.97 -18.15 -0.76
CA TYR A 88 -9.29 -17.96 -0.17
C TYR A 88 -10.00 -16.70 -0.70
N LEU A 89 -9.26 -15.61 -0.95
CA LEU A 89 -9.84 -14.40 -1.54
C LEU A 89 -10.14 -14.52 -3.04
N ASN A 90 -9.39 -15.34 -3.79
CA ASN A 90 -9.67 -15.63 -5.19
C ASN A 90 -11.04 -16.33 -5.33
N ASP A 91 -11.24 -17.41 -4.57
CA ASP A 91 -12.39 -18.31 -4.74
C ASP A 91 -13.41 -18.21 -3.59
N SER A 92 -13.90 -16.99 -3.34
CA SER A 92 -14.93 -16.72 -2.32
C SER A 92 -16.18 -16.07 -2.91
N PRO A 93 -17.00 -16.79 -3.70
CA PRO A 93 -18.23 -16.24 -4.29
C PRO A 93 -19.26 -15.80 -3.22
N GLU A 94 -19.22 -16.39 -2.02
CA GLU A 94 -20.04 -15.96 -0.88
C GLU A 94 -19.68 -14.55 -0.38
N LEU A 95 -18.39 -14.20 -0.41
CA LEU A 95 -17.90 -12.86 -0.03
C LEU A 95 -18.02 -11.88 -1.20
N PHE A 96 -17.76 -12.35 -2.41
CA PHE A 96 -17.63 -11.53 -3.61
C PHE A 96 -18.58 -12.00 -4.71
N PRO A 97 -19.91 -11.82 -4.56
CA PRO A 97 -20.86 -12.24 -5.58
C PRO A 97 -20.65 -11.47 -6.90
N ASP A 98 -21.01 -12.09 -8.03
CA ASP A 98 -20.86 -11.50 -9.38
C ASP A 98 -21.39 -10.07 -9.50
N SER A 99 -22.48 -9.75 -8.79
CA SER A 99 -23.06 -8.40 -8.76
C SER A 99 -22.13 -7.38 -8.10
N ALA A 100 -21.42 -7.76 -7.03
CA ALA A 100 -20.44 -6.91 -6.34
C ALA A 100 -19.18 -6.73 -7.20
N GLN A 101 -18.67 -7.80 -7.82
CA GLN A 101 -17.54 -7.74 -8.75
C GLN A 101 -17.86 -6.82 -9.95
N LYS A 102 -19.05 -6.98 -10.56
CA LYS A 102 -19.51 -6.13 -11.66
C LYS A 102 -19.68 -4.67 -11.24
N ALA A 103 -20.20 -4.42 -10.03
CA ALA A 103 -20.35 -3.06 -9.51
C ALA A 103 -19.00 -2.38 -9.25
N TRP A 104 -18.01 -3.12 -8.73
CA TRP A 104 -16.65 -2.64 -8.56
C TRP A 104 -16.00 -2.31 -9.91
N LEU A 105 -16.08 -3.23 -10.87
CA LEU A 105 -15.58 -3.04 -12.23
C LEU A 105 -16.24 -1.82 -12.91
N GLN A 106 -17.56 -1.69 -12.81
CA GLN A 106 -18.29 -0.53 -13.32
C GLN A 106 -17.82 0.79 -12.69
N GLY A 107 -17.64 0.81 -11.37
CA GLY A 107 -17.18 1.99 -10.64
C GLY A 107 -15.81 2.47 -11.13
N ASN A 108 -14.87 1.53 -11.27
CA ASN A 108 -13.51 1.81 -11.73
C ASN A 108 -13.48 2.30 -13.18
N VAL A 109 -14.19 1.64 -14.10
CA VAL A 109 -14.26 2.09 -15.50
C VAL A 109 -14.89 3.47 -15.59
N ARG A 110 -15.97 3.71 -14.86
CA ARG A 110 -16.62 5.03 -14.85
C ARG A 110 -15.67 6.10 -14.33
N GLY A 111 -14.96 5.84 -13.24
CA GLY A 111 -13.97 6.77 -12.69
C GLY A 111 -12.86 7.07 -13.71
N TYR A 112 -12.27 6.05 -14.32
CA TYR A 112 -11.19 6.23 -15.30
C TYR A 112 -11.63 6.93 -16.58
N TYR A 113 -12.80 6.58 -17.12
CA TYR A 113 -13.33 7.24 -18.33
C TYR A 113 -13.68 8.70 -18.04
N THR A 114 -14.22 9.00 -16.86
CA THR A 114 -14.47 10.38 -16.43
C THR A 114 -13.17 11.16 -16.33
N LEU A 115 -12.13 10.58 -15.71
CA LEU A 115 -10.79 11.18 -15.66
C LEU A 115 -10.22 11.48 -17.05
N ILE A 116 -10.32 10.51 -17.98
CA ILE A 116 -9.85 10.70 -19.37
C ILE A 116 -10.62 11.82 -20.06
N ARG A 117 -11.94 11.87 -19.88
CA ARG A 117 -12.81 12.90 -20.44
C ARG A 117 -12.45 14.27 -19.89
N ASP A 118 -12.22 14.38 -18.59
CA ASP A 118 -11.90 15.63 -17.93
C ASP A 118 -10.50 16.12 -18.35
N SER A 119 -9.49 15.23 -18.43
CA SER A 119 -8.17 15.56 -19.02
C SER A 119 -8.28 16.02 -20.49
N PHE A 120 -9.18 15.41 -21.25
CA PHE A 120 -9.46 15.85 -22.63
C PHE A 120 -10.03 17.27 -22.66
N PHE A 121 -11.00 17.58 -21.80
CA PHE A 121 -11.58 18.92 -21.74
C PHE A 121 -10.58 19.98 -21.26
N GLU A 122 -9.66 19.65 -20.35
CA GLU A 122 -8.57 20.55 -19.95
C GLU A 122 -7.66 20.91 -21.13
N VAL A 123 -7.25 19.90 -21.92
CA VAL A 123 -6.42 20.10 -23.12
C VAL A 123 -7.15 20.90 -24.19
N LEU A 124 -8.45 20.65 -24.38
CA LEU A 124 -9.28 21.46 -25.26
C LEU A 124 -9.37 22.90 -24.80
N HIS A 125 -9.61 23.14 -23.51
CA HIS A 125 -9.75 24.49 -22.97
C HIS A 125 -8.47 25.31 -23.19
N GLN A 126 -7.30 24.73 -22.98
CA GLN A 126 -6.01 25.37 -23.28
C GLN A 126 -5.89 25.71 -24.77
N THR A 127 -6.23 24.77 -25.65
CA THR A 127 -6.17 24.99 -27.11
C THR A 127 -7.13 26.12 -27.53
N PHE A 128 -8.33 26.17 -26.93
CA PHE A 128 -9.32 27.22 -27.20
C PHE A 128 -8.83 28.60 -26.74
N GLN A 129 -8.17 28.69 -25.58
CA GLN A 129 -7.59 29.94 -25.10
C GLN A 129 -6.47 30.46 -26.00
N GLU A 130 -5.70 29.56 -26.64
CA GLU A 130 -4.62 29.91 -27.55
C GLU A 130 -5.11 30.33 -28.94
N GLN A 131 -6.16 29.67 -29.45
CA GLN A 131 -6.57 29.77 -30.87
C GLN A 131 -7.93 30.44 -31.09
N GLY A 132 -8.75 30.59 -30.05
CA GLY A 132 -10.07 31.24 -30.10
C GLY A 132 -11.21 30.38 -30.68
N GLU A 133 -10.91 29.40 -31.54
CA GLU A 133 -11.85 28.42 -32.10
C GLU A 133 -11.23 27.02 -32.10
N ILE A 134 -12.08 25.98 -32.10
CA ILE A 134 -11.65 24.57 -32.21
C ILE A 134 -12.54 23.87 -33.24
N THR A 135 -11.91 23.22 -34.21
CA THR A 135 -12.60 22.38 -35.20
C THR A 135 -12.93 20.99 -34.63
N ASN A 136 -13.91 20.31 -35.23
CA ASN A 136 -14.27 18.94 -34.83
C ASN A 136 -13.11 17.96 -35.04
N GLU A 137 -12.31 18.17 -36.08
CA GLU A 137 -11.13 17.39 -36.41
C GLU A 137 -10.04 17.53 -35.34
N GLU A 138 -9.78 18.76 -34.88
CA GLU A 138 -8.84 19.03 -33.78
C GLU A 138 -9.34 18.40 -32.48
N ALA A 139 -10.63 18.52 -32.17
CA ALA A 139 -11.19 17.91 -30.98
C ALA A 139 -11.06 16.38 -31.01
N ALA A 140 -11.33 15.75 -32.16
CA ALA A 140 -11.14 14.31 -32.35
C ALA A 140 -9.67 13.91 -32.19
N GLU A 141 -8.74 14.72 -32.68
CA GLU A 141 -7.29 14.48 -32.56
C GLU A 141 -6.80 14.61 -31.10
N LYS A 142 -7.26 15.63 -30.37
CA LYS A 142 -6.97 15.80 -28.95
C LYS A 142 -7.52 14.64 -28.13
N LEU A 143 -8.75 14.20 -28.39
CA LEU A 143 -9.29 13.02 -27.71
C LEU A 143 -8.47 11.76 -28.02
N ARG A 144 -8.12 11.55 -29.31
CA ARG A 144 -7.31 10.41 -29.75
C ARG A 144 -5.95 10.36 -29.04
N SER A 145 -5.27 11.50 -28.96
CA SER A 145 -3.97 11.62 -28.30
C SER A 145 -4.06 11.43 -26.78
N THR A 146 -5.06 12.01 -26.12
CA THR A 146 -5.32 11.79 -24.68
C THR A 146 -5.55 10.31 -24.38
N VAL A 147 -6.48 9.66 -25.10
CA VAL A 147 -6.74 8.23 -24.93
C VAL A 147 -5.50 7.38 -25.22
N ALA A 148 -4.73 7.72 -26.27
CA ALA A 148 -3.50 7.01 -26.60
C ALA A 148 -2.44 7.10 -25.50
N SER A 149 -2.32 8.24 -24.82
CA SER A 149 -1.41 8.43 -23.69
C SER A 149 -1.75 7.49 -22.52
N TYR A 150 -3.02 7.49 -22.08
CA TYR A 150 -3.49 6.59 -21.02
C TYR A 150 -3.35 5.11 -21.42
N HIS A 151 -3.73 4.76 -22.66
CA HIS A 151 -3.60 3.40 -23.18
C HIS A 151 -2.15 2.91 -23.17
N SER A 152 -1.22 3.71 -23.69
CA SER A 152 0.20 3.36 -23.75
C SER A 152 0.80 3.14 -22.36
N LYS A 153 0.49 4.05 -21.43
CA LYS A 153 0.94 3.96 -20.03
C LYS A 153 0.46 2.67 -19.36
N LEU A 154 -0.82 2.34 -19.52
CA LEU A 154 -1.41 1.13 -18.91
C LEU A 154 -0.94 -0.15 -19.61
N ARG A 155 -0.78 -0.14 -20.93
CA ARG A 155 -0.28 -1.27 -21.70
C ARG A 155 1.16 -1.62 -21.34
N GLY A 156 1.99 -0.63 -21.02
CA GLY A 156 3.36 -0.80 -20.59
C GLY A 156 3.52 -1.30 -19.15
N ALA A 157 2.45 -1.33 -18.35
CA ALA A 157 2.49 -1.86 -16.99
C ALA A 157 2.52 -3.39 -16.99
N GLU A 158 3.18 -3.96 -15.98
CA GLU A 158 3.18 -5.39 -15.70
C GLU A 158 1.78 -5.88 -15.33
N TYR A 159 1.55 -7.19 -15.47
CA TYR A 159 0.35 -7.82 -14.92
C TYR A 159 0.43 -7.84 -13.39
N ALA A 160 -0.72 -7.67 -12.74
CA ALA A 160 -0.86 -7.95 -11.32
C ALA A 160 -0.62 -9.45 -11.05
N ASP A 161 -0.28 -9.81 -9.80
CA ASP A 161 -0.05 -11.20 -9.44
C ASP A 161 -1.33 -12.02 -9.68
N GLY A 162 -1.19 -13.23 -10.25
CA GLY A 162 -2.32 -14.08 -10.66
C GLY A 162 -3.03 -13.67 -11.97
N MET A 163 -2.67 -12.52 -12.57
CA MET A 163 -3.22 -12.06 -13.84
C MET A 163 -2.35 -12.47 -15.04
N SER A 164 -2.98 -12.68 -16.20
CA SER A 164 -2.29 -13.09 -17.43
C SER A 164 -2.91 -12.47 -18.68
N GLU A 165 -2.19 -12.54 -19.80
CA GLU A 165 -2.71 -12.08 -21.10
C GLU A 165 -3.99 -12.83 -21.52
N GLY A 166 -4.06 -14.13 -21.23
CA GLY A 166 -5.25 -14.94 -21.52
C GLY A 166 -6.46 -14.45 -20.75
N PHE A 167 -6.29 -14.20 -19.45
CA PHE A 167 -7.35 -13.66 -18.60
C PHE A 167 -7.76 -12.23 -18.99
N GLU A 168 -6.80 -11.39 -19.38
CA GLU A 168 -7.08 -10.05 -19.90
C GLU A 168 -7.97 -10.10 -21.15
N LYS A 169 -7.68 -11.00 -22.10
CA LYS A 169 -8.52 -11.19 -23.29
C LYS A 169 -9.92 -11.69 -22.93
N GLU A 170 -10.03 -12.56 -21.93
CA GLU A 170 -11.31 -13.06 -21.42
C GLU A 170 -12.16 -11.93 -20.82
N VAL A 171 -11.63 -11.17 -19.86
CA VAL A 171 -12.31 -10.02 -19.25
C VAL A 171 -12.73 -9.02 -20.32
N ARG A 172 -11.84 -8.71 -21.25
CA ARG A 172 -12.15 -7.79 -22.36
C ARG A 172 -13.31 -8.27 -23.20
N SER A 173 -13.35 -9.56 -23.54
CA SER A 173 -14.42 -10.16 -24.33
C SER A 173 -15.74 -10.15 -23.57
N LYS A 174 -15.72 -10.60 -22.30
CA LYS A 174 -16.90 -10.71 -21.44
C LYS A 174 -17.59 -9.37 -21.20
N TYR A 175 -16.81 -8.32 -20.93
CA TYR A 175 -17.34 -7.01 -20.55
C TYR A 175 -17.39 -6.00 -21.72
N LEU A 176 -17.15 -6.42 -22.96
CA LEU A 176 -17.12 -5.52 -24.12
C LEU A 176 -18.45 -4.75 -24.30
N LYS A 177 -19.59 -5.40 -24.06
CA LYS A 177 -20.92 -4.77 -24.19
C LYS A 177 -21.11 -3.68 -23.12
N GLU A 178 -20.68 -3.96 -21.90
CA GLU A 178 -20.69 -3.03 -20.78
C GLU A 178 -19.75 -1.84 -21.02
N PHE A 179 -18.52 -2.10 -21.50
CA PHE A 179 -17.58 -1.04 -21.83
C PHE A 179 -18.09 -0.10 -22.91
N LYS A 180 -18.79 -0.62 -23.93
CA LYS A 180 -19.49 0.19 -24.93
C LYS A 180 -20.53 1.09 -24.27
N LYS A 181 -21.42 0.51 -23.47
CA LYS A 181 -22.48 1.23 -22.75
C LYS A 181 -21.91 2.34 -21.85
N TRP A 182 -20.85 2.06 -21.09
CA TRP A 182 -20.26 3.04 -20.18
C TRP A 182 -19.50 4.12 -20.94
N LYS A 183 -18.84 3.80 -22.06
CA LYS A 183 -18.26 4.79 -22.96
C LYS A 183 -19.35 5.75 -23.46
N ASP A 184 -20.45 5.20 -23.99
CA ASP A 184 -21.56 6.00 -24.53
C ASP A 184 -22.18 6.89 -23.44
N ASN A 185 -22.34 6.39 -22.21
CA ASN A 185 -22.87 7.19 -21.11
C ASN A 185 -21.94 8.33 -20.64
N ILE A 186 -20.62 8.19 -20.79
CA ILE A 186 -19.65 9.17 -20.23
C ILE A 186 -19.24 10.20 -21.27
N PHE A 187 -19.07 9.77 -22.51
CA PHE A 187 -18.69 10.62 -23.64
C PHE A 187 -19.92 11.12 -24.43
N GLU A 188 -21.12 10.60 -24.12
CA GLU A 188 -22.41 11.02 -24.67
C GLU A 188 -22.38 11.11 -26.20
N ASN A 189 -22.67 12.29 -26.76
CA ASN A 189 -22.75 12.55 -28.19
C ASN A 189 -21.38 12.88 -28.83
N THR A 190 -20.28 12.75 -28.10
CA THR A 190 -18.94 13.04 -28.63
C THR A 190 -18.59 11.98 -29.69
N PRO A 191 -18.28 12.37 -30.93
CA PRO A 191 -17.91 11.41 -31.97
C PRO A 191 -16.55 10.80 -31.65
N ILE A 192 -16.52 9.47 -31.47
CA ILE A 192 -15.29 8.73 -31.17
C ILE A 192 -15.01 7.74 -32.29
N ALA A 193 -13.86 7.90 -32.95
CA ALA A 193 -13.39 6.96 -33.96
C ALA A 193 -13.27 5.54 -33.39
N SER A 194 -13.57 4.52 -34.21
CA SER A 194 -13.58 3.11 -33.79
C SER A 194 -12.26 2.66 -33.17
N ALA A 195 -11.12 3.13 -33.69
CA ALA A 195 -9.79 2.84 -33.15
C ALA A 195 -9.59 3.43 -31.74
N THR A 196 -10.08 4.65 -31.49
CA THR A 196 -10.03 5.30 -30.17
C THR A 196 -10.96 4.59 -29.18
N ALA A 197 -12.15 4.19 -29.63
CA ALA A 197 -13.09 3.42 -28.81
C ALA A 197 -12.52 2.05 -28.40
N ALA A 198 -11.82 1.36 -29.31
CA ALA A 198 -11.15 0.10 -29.01
C ALA A 198 -10.11 0.27 -27.88
N LYS A 199 -9.33 1.36 -27.90
CA LYS A 199 -8.38 1.68 -26.82
C LYS A 199 -9.07 1.95 -25.49
N LEU A 200 -10.24 2.58 -25.49
CA LEU A 200 -11.02 2.76 -24.25
C LEU A 200 -11.41 1.40 -23.65
N TYR A 201 -11.86 0.44 -24.47
CA TYR A 201 -12.21 -0.91 -23.99
C TYR A 201 -10.99 -1.67 -23.45
N ASP A 202 -9.83 -1.49 -24.09
CA ASP A 202 -8.56 -2.01 -23.57
C ASP A 202 -8.24 -1.38 -22.21
N ILE A 203 -8.35 -0.05 -22.07
CA ILE A 203 -8.15 0.66 -20.79
C ILE A 203 -9.08 0.11 -19.71
N GLY A 204 -10.37 -0.06 -20.00
CA GLY A 204 -11.35 -0.64 -19.07
C GLY A 204 -10.95 -2.04 -18.59
N THR A 205 -10.19 -2.78 -19.39
CA THR A 205 -9.63 -4.09 -19.01
C THR A 205 -8.32 -3.92 -18.23
N PHE A 206 -7.38 -3.12 -18.73
CA PHE A 206 -6.04 -2.95 -18.15
C PHE A 206 -6.08 -2.46 -16.71
N ILE A 207 -7.02 -1.57 -16.36
CA ILE A 207 -7.15 -1.08 -14.98
C ILE A 207 -7.57 -2.20 -14.00
N HIS A 208 -7.96 -3.37 -14.46
CA HIS A 208 -8.32 -4.53 -13.62
C HIS A 208 -7.30 -5.67 -13.67
N THR A 209 -6.39 -5.68 -14.65
CA THR A 209 -5.42 -6.78 -14.86
C THR A 209 -3.96 -6.36 -14.65
N ARG A 210 -3.66 -5.06 -14.72
CA ARG A 210 -2.30 -4.51 -14.62
C ARG A 210 -2.00 -4.00 -13.22
N THR A 211 -0.72 -3.78 -12.92
CA THR A 211 -0.21 -3.25 -11.64
C THR A 211 -0.47 -1.75 -11.48
N VAL A 212 -1.73 -1.34 -11.62
CA VAL A 212 -2.20 0.04 -11.51
C VAL A 212 -3.28 0.05 -10.46
N PHE A 213 -2.95 0.55 -9.28
CA PHE A 213 -3.83 0.55 -8.11
C PHE A 213 -4.41 1.96 -7.90
N SER A 214 -5.70 2.02 -7.56
CA SER A 214 -6.40 3.24 -7.19
C SER A 214 -6.19 3.59 -5.72
N ALA A 215 -6.76 4.72 -5.30
CA ALA A 215 -6.82 5.10 -3.89
C ALA A 215 -7.64 4.13 -3.02
N GLY A 216 -8.42 3.23 -3.64
CA GLY A 216 -9.21 2.20 -2.95
C GLY A 216 -8.45 0.94 -2.58
N VAL A 217 -7.12 0.92 -2.76
CA VAL A 217 -6.27 -0.23 -2.39
C VAL A 217 -6.20 -0.43 -0.88
N SER A 218 -6.19 -1.69 -0.46
CA SER A 218 -5.88 -2.12 0.90
C SER A 218 -4.48 -2.70 0.93
N GLY A 219 -3.71 -2.30 1.93
CA GLY A 219 -2.48 -3.00 2.28
C GLY A 219 -2.77 -4.13 3.24
N LEU A 220 -2.21 -5.30 2.96
CA LEU A 220 -2.31 -6.50 3.76
C LEU A 220 -0.91 -6.94 4.20
N VAL A 221 -0.68 -7.09 5.49
CA VAL A 221 0.60 -7.50 6.07
C VAL A 221 0.40 -8.79 6.83
N ILE A 222 0.97 -9.88 6.36
CA ILE A 222 0.96 -11.18 7.03
C ILE A 222 2.34 -11.38 7.66
N ALA A 223 2.37 -11.64 8.96
CA ALA A 223 3.61 -11.68 9.72
C ALA A 223 3.59 -12.85 10.71
N GLY A 224 4.70 -13.56 10.84
CA GLY A 224 4.79 -14.71 11.72
C GLY A 224 5.86 -15.73 11.32
N TYR A 225 5.58 -17.00 11.64
CA TYR A 225 6.46 -18.14 11.38
C TYR A 225 5.69 -19.30 10.77
N GLY A 226 6.26 -19.93 9.75
CA GLY A 226 5.92 -21.31 9.40
C GLY A 226 6.50 -22.34 10.36
N GLU A 227 5.98 -23.56 10.35
CA GLU A 227 6.44 -24.64 11.25
C GLU A 227 7.96 -24.92 11.05
N ALA A 228 8.43 -24.92 9.79
CA ALA A 228 9.82 -25.18 9.45
C ALA A 228 10.72 -23.93 9.58
N GLU A 229 10.16 -22.73 9.70
CA GLU A 229 10.93 -21.48 9.77
C GLU A 229 11.42 -21.20 11.19
N ILE A 230 12.73 -21.06 11.36
CA ILE A 230 13.32 -20.70 12.67
C ILE A 230 13.08 -19.22 12.98
N TYR A 231 13.20 -18.37 11.97
CA TYR A 231 13.12 -16.92 12.09
C TYR A 231 11.82 -16.37 11.50
N PRO A 232 11.37 -15.19 11.96
CA PRO A 232 10.13 -14.60 11.50
C PRO A 232 10.22 -14.01 10.08
N SER A 233 9.07 -13.88 9.45
CA SER A 233 8.89 -13.16 8.19
C SER A 233 7.75 -12.14 8.26
N ILE A 234 7.83 -11.12 7.41
CA ILE A 234 6.80 -10.12 7.15
C ILE A 234 6.56 -10.10 5.64
N LEU A 235 5.34 -10.37 5.20
CA LEU A 235 4.92 -10.35 3.81
C LEU A 235 3.83 -9.29 3.63
N ALA A 236 4.09 -8.32 2.76
CA ALA A 236 3.16 -7.23 2.47
C ALA A 236 2.60 -7.36 1.05
N PHE A 237 1.31 -7.06 0.91
CA PHE A 237 0.57 -7.13 -0.35
C PHE A 237 -0.31 -5.89 -0.51
N ASP A 238 -0.39 -5.37 -1.73
CA ASP A 238 -1.37 -4.38 -2.13
C ASP A 238 -2.54 -5.12 -2.81
N VAL A 239 -3.76 -4.97 -2.28
CA VAL A 239 -4.97 -5.72 -2.68
C VAL A 239 -6.08 -4.74 -3.03
N GLU A 240 -6.72 -4.86 -4.20
CA GLU A 240 -7.70 -3.85 -4.64
C GLU A 240 -9.10 -4.39 -4.89
N GLY A 241 -9.23 -5.57 -5.48
CA GLY A 241 -10.54 -6.10 -5.84
C GLY A 241 -10.50 -7.45 -6.53
N VAL A 242 -11.68 -7.96 -6.85
CA VAL A 242 -11.89 -9.26 -7.48
C VAL A 242 -12.70 -9.05 -8.76
N VAL A 243 -12.24 -9.65 -9.85
CA VAL A 243 -12.94 -9.71 -11.14
C VAL A 243 -12.88 -11.14 -11.63
N GLU A 244 -14.03 -11.70 -12.03
CA GLU A 244 -14.12 -13.09 -12.49
C GLU A 244 -13.47 -14.09 -11.53
N ASN A 245 -13.72 -13.91 -10.23
CA ASN A 245 -13.13 -14.73 -9.15
C ASN A 245 -11.58 -14.75 -9.18
N LYS A 246 -10.96 -13.69 -9.68
CA LYS A 246 -9.53 -13.46 -9.56
C LYS A 246 -9.26 -12.19 -8.79
N LEU A 247 -8.51 -12.33 -7.72
CA LEU A 247 -8.01 -11.24 -6.90
C LEU A 247 -6.95 -10.47 -7.67
N LYS A 248 -7.14 -9.16 -7.78
CA LYS A 248 -6.12 -8.22 -8.22
C LYS A 248 -5.28 -7.79 -7.02
N TYR A 249 -4.06 -8.30 -6.96
CA TYR A 249 -3.09 -7.94 -5.92
C TYR A 249 -1.66 -7.86 -6.46
N LYS A 250 -0.75 -7.29 -5.67
CA LYS A 250 0.69 -7.31 -5.92
C LYS A 250 1.47 -7.48 -4.62
N LYS A 251 2.46 -8.37 -4.59
CA LYS A 251 3.41 -8.45 -3.48
C LYS A 251 4.26 -7.19 -3.40
N ASN A 252 4.28 -6.55 -2.25
CA ASN A 252 5.11 -5.39 -1.97
C ASN A 252 6.47 -5.85 -1.42
N CYS A 253 7.40 -6.15 -2.32
CA CYS A 253 8.74 -6.61 -1.96
C CYS A 253 9.54 -5.60 -1.13
N GLN A 254 9.25 -4.30 -1.25
CA GLN A 254 9.94 -3.25 -0.47
C GLN A 254 9.47 -3.23 1.00
N LYS A 255 8.23 -3.64 1.25
CA LYS A 255 7.64 -3.76 2.59
C LYS A 255 7.54 -5.20 3.09
N SER A 256 8.27 -6.12 2.46
CA SER A 256 8.39 -7.52 2.89
C SER A 256 9.82 -7.79 3.34
N HIS A 257 10.01 -8.59 4.39
CA HIS A 257 11.32 -8.98 4.90
C HIS A 257 11.26 -10.31 5.63
N THR A 258 12.21 -11.20 5.35
CA THR A 258 12.41 -12.45 6.10
C THR A 258 13.70 -12.31 6.87
N ILE A 259 13.65 -12.54 8.18
CA ILE A 259 14.83 -12.52 9.03
C ILE A 259 15.69 -13.74 8.71
N LYS A 260 16.96 -13.53 8.34
CA LYS A 260 17.84 -14.61 7.85
C LYS A 260 18.82 -15.14 8.89
N SER A 261 19.10 -14.37 9.94
CA SER A 261 20.09 -14.71 10.96
C SER A 261 19.81 -14.02 12.28
N GLY A 262 20.57 -14.39 13.32
CA GLY A 262 20.51 -13.77 14.65
C GLY A 262 20.75 -12.26 14.66
N ASP A 263 21.53 -11.75 13.70
CA ASP A 263 21.92 -10.33 13.64
C ASP A 263 21.01 -9.48 12.75
N ASP A 264 20.04 -10.11 12.06
CA ASP A 264 19.14 -9.46 11.12
C ASP A 264 17.91 -8.87 11.85
N CYS A 265 17.51 -7.67 11.42
CA CYS A 265 16.36 -6.97 11.95
C CYS A 265 15.76 -6.00 10.92
N LYS A 266 14.51 -5.61 11.13
CA LYS A 266 13.79 -4.72 10.23
C LYS A 266 12.75 -3.89 10.97
N ILE A 267 12.68 -2.61 10.63
CA ILE A 267 11.54 -1.72 10.93
C ILE A 267 10.85 -1.39 9.61
N ILE A 268 9.54 -1.61 9.54
CA ILE A 268 8.71 -1.32 8.36
C ILE A 268 7.53 -0.47 8.79
N ALA A 269 7.44 0.74 8.24
CA ALA A 269 6.25 1.59 8.35
C ALA A 269 5.35 1.37 7.12
N PHE A 270 4.09 1.03 7.35
CA PHE A 270 3.14 0.76 6.27
C PHE A 270 2.37 2.00 5.85
N ALA A 271 2.14 2.92 6.80
CA ALA A 271 1.56 4.22 6.56
C ALA A 271 2.32 5.30 7.35
N GLN A 272 2.26 6.54 6.85
CA GLN A 272 2.90 7.72 7.48
C GLN A 272 4.40 7.51 7.73
N GLU A 273 5.12 7.14 6.67
CA GLU A 273 6.55 6.84 6.71
C GLU A 273 7.41 8.03 7.12
N ASP A 274 6.91 9.27 7.00
CA ASP A 274 7.69 10.47 7.31
C ASP A 274 8.14 10.51 8.76
N MET A 275 7.30 10.06 9.70
CA MET A 275 7.61 10.09 11.12
C MET A 275 8.57 9.00 11.56
N VAL A 276 8.34 7.79 11.10
CA VAL A 276 9.28 6.68 11.35
C VAL A 276 10.62 7.00 10.68
N ALA A 277 10.62 7.50 9.44
CA ALA A 277 11.85 7.92 8.76
C ALA A 277 12.56 9.06 9.49
N THR A 278 11.83 10.03 10.05
CA THR A 278 12.43 11.12 10.84
C THR A 278 13.12 10.58 12.10
N PHE A 279 12.46 9.67 12.81
CA PHE A 279 13.04 9.02 13.99
C PHE A 279 14.30 8.22 13.61
N MET A 280 14.24 7.43 12.53
CA MET A 280 15.35 6.59 12.08
C MET A 280 16.55 7.38 11.54
N ASN A 281 16.29 8.42 10.76
CA ASN A 281 17.33 9.17 10.05
C ASN A 281 17.82 10.40 10.83
N GLY A 282 17.17 10.78 11.93
CA GLY A 282 17.45 12.01 12.68
C GLY A 282 17.00 13.31 11.99
N ILE A 283 16.58 13.24 10.72
CA ILE A 283 16.11 14.38 9.93
C ILE A 283 14.82 14.05 9.19
N ASN A 284 13.91 15.03 9.11
CA ASN A 284 12.71 14.86 8.33
C ASN A 284 13.02 14.75 6.82
N PRO A 285 12.46 13.77 6.10
CA PRO A 285 12.76 13.57 4.67
C PRO A 285 12.49 14.81 3.80
N GLN A 286 11.47 15.61 4.12
CA GLN A 286 11.16 16.84 3.38
C GLN A 286 12.21 17.92 3.62
N VAL A 287 12.76 18.00 4.83
CA VAL A 287 13.87 18.91 5.15
C VAL A 287 15.14 18.49 4.42
N ALA A 288 15.46 17.19 4.40
CA ALA A 288 16.59 16.67 3.65
C ALA A 288 16.46 16.95 2.14
N TYR A 289 15.27 16.76 1.57
CA TYR A 289 14.98 17.10 0.18
C TYR A 289 15.10 18.60 -0.09
N PHE A 290 14.59 19.45 0.81
CA PHE A 290 14.73 20.90 0.70
C PHE A 290 16.21 21.33 0.68
N ILE A 291 17.03 20.82 1.60
CA ILE A 291 18.47 21.10 1.63
C ILE A 291 19.14 20.71 0.31
N GLN A 292 18.91 19.50 -0.18
CA GLN A 292 19.50 19.02 -1.45
C GLN A 292 19.03 19.85 -2.65
N SER A 293 17.73 20.12 -2.74
CA SER A 293 17.16 20.87 -3.86
C SER A 293 17.61 22.34 -3.86
N TYR A 294 17.73 22.96 -2.68
CA TYR A 294 18.22 24.33 -2.55
C TYR A 294 19.72 24.43 -2.87
N LEU A 295 20.54 23.50 -2.37
CA LEU A 295 21.97 23.43 -2.72
C LEU A 295 22.17 23.26 -4.23
N ASN A 296 21.39 22.38 -4.87
CA ASN A 296 21.44 22.21 -6.33
C ASN A 296 21.10 23.52 -7.06
N LYS A 297 20.02 24.21 -6.65
CA LYS A 297 19.63 25.51 -7.22
C LYS A 297 20.71 26.58 -7.03
N LEU A 298 21.34 26.64 -5.86
CA LEU A 298 22.40 27.61 -5.56
C LEU A 298 23.62 27.38 -6.45
N LEU A 299 24.11 26.13 -6.53
CA LEU A 299 25.32 25.83 -7.30
C LEU A 299 25.10 25.96 -8.81
N GLN A 300 23.90 25.68 -9.31
CA GLN A 300 23.55 25.91 -10.72
C GLN A 300 23.52 27.40 -11.10
N ARG A 301 23.29 28.31 -10.15
CA ARG A 301 23.31 29.77 -10.38
C ARG A 301 24.70 30.40 -10.27
N LEU A 302 25.70 29.70 -9.75
CA LEU A 302 27.06 30.22 -9.63
C LEU A 302 27.65 30.76 -10.95
N PRO A 303 27.48 30.12 -12.12
CA PRO A 303 27.99 30.64 -13.39
C PRO A 303 27.39 31.99 -13.78
N GLU A 304 26.14 32.25 -13.42
CA GLU A 304 25.45 33.51 -13.69
C GLU A 304 25.96 34.63 -12.77
N LEU A 305 26.33 34.29 -11.52
CA LEU A 305 26.88 35.22 -10.54
C LEU A 305 28.35 35.59 -10.81
N LEU A 306 29.10 34.72 -11.52
CA LEU A 306 30.50 34.94 -11.85
C LEU A 306 30.73 35.95 -13.00
N ASN A 307 29.65 36.50 -13.58
CA ASN A 307 29.63 37.70 -14.42
C ASN A 307 30.80 37.82 -15.40
N SER A 308 30.94 36.85 -16.31
CA SER A 308 31.99 36.92 -17.32
C SER A 308 31.40 36.78 -18.72
N GLU A 309 31.49 37.86 -19.49
CA GLU A 309 31.33 37.89 -20.94
C GLU A 309 32.29 36.92 -21.67
N ASN A 310 33.17 36.21 -20.95
CA ASN A 310 34.23 35.33 -21.44
C ASN A 310 34.10 33.84 -21.05
N ILE A 311 33.02 33.37 -20.43
CA ILE A 311 32.85 31.92 -20.19
C ILE A 311 32.32 31.25 -21.46
N SER A 312 33.15 30.37 -22.03
CA SER A 312 32.77 29.57 -23.20
C SER A 312 31.63 28.59 -22.87
N SER A 313 30.89 28.14 -23.91
CA SER A 313 29.85 27.11 -23.73
C SER A 313 30.41 25.78 -23.20
N GLU A 314 31.70 25.51 -23.43
CA GLU A 314 32.40 24.31 -22.99
C GLU A 314 32.77 24.40 -21.50
N ASP A 315 33.20 25.56 -21.03
CA ASP A 315 33.44 25.83 -19.61
C ASP A 315 32.16 25.74 -18.78
N ARG A 316 31.00 26.19 -19.32
CA ARG A 316 29.70 26.01 -18.66
C ARG A 316 29.35 24.53 -18.50
N LYS A 317 29.57 23.71 -19.54
CA LYS A 317 29.35 22.26 -19.48
C LYS A 317 30.27 21.59 -18.48
N ARG A 318 31.57 21.94 -18.49
CA ARG A 318 32.55 21.44 -17.52
C ARG A 318 32.14 21.80 -16.10
N PHE A 319 31.81 23.07 -15.85
CA PHE A 319 31.35 23.53 -14.54
C PHE A 319 30.09 22.78 -14.06
N SER A 320 29.08 22.64 -14.92
CA SER A 320 27.86 21.90 -14.59
C SER A 320 28.17 20.45 -14.21
N LYS A 321 29.11 19.80 -14.90
CA LYS A 321 29.59 18.46 -14.57
C LYS A 321 30.28 18.43 -13.20
N GLU A 322 31.20 19.36 -12.93
CA GLU A 322 31.88 19.46 -11.62
C GLU A 322 30.90 19.71 -10.47
N VAL A 323 29.92 20.60 -10.65
CA VAL A 323 28.85 20.84 -9.67
C VAL A 323 28.04 19.58 -9.41
N THR A 324 27.69 18.84 -10.46
CA THR A 324 26.95 17.58 -10.32
C THR A 324 27.75 16.58 -9.50
N MET A 325 29.04 16.41 -9.79
CA MET A 325 29.93 15.51 -9.02
C MET A 325 30.09 15.95 -7.56
N LEU A 326 30.20 17.27 -7.29
CA LEU A 326 30.26 17.82 -5.94
C LEU A 326 28.96 17.56 -5.16
N LEU A 327 27.80 17.75 -5.79
CA LEU A 327 26.50 17.49 -5.17
C LEU A 327 26.28 16.02 -4.87
N GLU A 328 26.70 15.13 -5.78
CA GLU A 328 26.68 13.68 -5.55
C GLU A 328 27.61 13.29 -4.39
N GLY A 329 28.81 13.88 -4.33
CA GLY A 329 29.76 13.69 -3.23
C GLY A 329 29.21 14.16 -1.89
N PHE A 330 28.64 15.36 -1.82
CA PHE A 330 27.96 15.87 -0.63
C PHE A 330 26.79 14.96 -0.22
N THR A 331 25.93 14.58 -1.16
CA THR A 331 24.76 13.73 -0.89
C THR A 331 25.17 12.37 -0.34
N ARG A 332 26.27 11.79 -0.84
CA ARG A 332 26.85 10.55 -0.33
C ARG A 332 27.37 10.72 1.10
N ALA A 333 28.25 11.70 1.33
CA ALA A 333 28.84 11.95 2.64
C ALA A 333 27.76 12.27 3.70
N PHE A 334 26.76 13.08 3.33
CA PHE A 334 25.63 13.40 4.20
C PHE A 334 24.82 12.15 4.56
N ARG A 335 24.52 11.29 3.58
CA ARG A 335 23.80 10.03 3.83
C ARG A 335 24.61 9.05 4.68
N GLU A 336 25.91 8.91 4.42
CA GLU A 336 26.81 8.07 5.20
C GLU A 336 26.86 8.51 6.66
N HIS A 337 26.92 9.83 6.91
CA HIS A 337 26.88 10.38 8.26
C HIS A 337 25.54 10.11 8.98
N LEU A 338 24.40 10.33 8.32
CA LEU A 338 23.10 9.97 8.91
C LEU A 338 22.98 8.47 9.19
N GLN A 339 23.54 7.65 8.29
CA GLN A 339 23.54 6.20 8.45
C GLN A 339 24.36 5.77 9.67
N SER A 340 25.54 6.34 9.89
CA SER A 340 26.42 5.98 11.02
C SER A 340 25.90 6.50 12.36
N GLU A 341 25.40 7.74 12.40
CA GLU A 341 25.04 8.42 13.65
C GLU A 341 23.60 8.14 14.12
N HIS A 342 22.68 7.85 13.19
CA HIS A 342 21.26 7.66 13.53
C HIS A 342 20.76 6.26 13.21
N VAL A 343 20.88 5.82 11.95
CA VAL A 343 20.23 4.56 11.51
C VAL A 343 20.89 3.34 12.14
N GLN A 344 22.22 3.22 12.05
CA GLN A 344 22.93 2.04 12.55
C GLN A 344 22.78 1.82 14.06
N PRO A 345 22.89 2.83 14.94
CA PRO A 345 22.64 2.66 16.37
C PRO A 345 21.26 2.09 16.68
N VAL A 346 20.21 2.61 16.03
CA VAL A 346 18.84 2.11 16.22
C VAL A 346 18.71 0.67 15.76
N MET A 347 19.22 0.34 14.58
CA MET A 347 19.17 -1.04 14.06
C MET A 347 19.93 -2.03 14.96
N ARG A 348 21.11 -1.65 15.45
CA ARG A 348 21.89 -2.48 16.41
C ARG A 348 21.11 -2.78 17.68
N MET A 349 20.37 -1.79 18.20
CA MET A 349 19.51 -2.00 19.36
C MET A 349 18.38 -2.97 19.02
N VAL A 350 17.66 -2.75 17.92
CA VAL A 350 16.52 -3.59 17.50
C VAL A 350 16.92 -5.05 17.34
N THR A 351 18.11 -5.33 16.82
CA THR A 351 18.65 -6.70 16.70
C THR A 351 18.60 -7.47 18.02
N VAL A 352 18.83 -6.81 19.15
CA VAL A 352 18.93 -7.45 20.48
C VAL A 352 17.77 -7.13 21.43
N LEU A 353 16.78 -6.35 20.99
CA LEU A 353 15.64 -6.00 21.84
C LEU A 353 14.82 -7.24 22.24
N PRO A 354 14.45 -7.36 23.53
CA PRO A 354 13.50 -8.36 23.98
C PRO A 354 12.07 -8.05 23.48
N LYS A 355 11.18 -9.04 23.61
CA LYS A 355 9.82 -9.04 23.05
C LYS A 355 8.97 -7.85 23.52
N ASP A 356 9.05 -7.50 24.79
CA ASP A 356 8.34 -6.39 25.45
C ASP A 356 8.86 -5.03 25.01
N GLU A 357 10.18 -4.88 24.83
CA GLU A 357 10.78 -3.64 24.31
C GLU A 357 10.47 -3.44 22.82
N LEU A 358 10.44 -4.51 22.01
CA LEU A 358 9.98 -4.46 20.63
C LEU A 358 8.54 -3.94 20.55
N ALA A 359 7.66 -4.44 21.42
CA ALA A 359 6.27 -3.99 21.50
C ALA A 359 6.17 -2.52 21.87
N SER A 360 6.94 -2.10 22.89
CA SER A 360 6.98 -0.73 23.38
C SER A 360 7.50 0.24 22.31
N MET A 361 8.53 -0.16 21.56
CA MET A 361 9.06 0.63 20.45
C MET A 361 8.03 0.75 19.31
N ALA A 362 7.35 -0.33 18.94
CA ALA A 362 6.32 -0.31 17.90
C ALA A 362 5.15 0.62 18.31
N GLU A 363 4.69 0.53 19.56
CA GLU A 363 3.68 1.43 20.10
C GLU A 363 4.13 2.89 20.06
N ALA A 364 5.36 3.17 20.50
CA ALA A 364 5.92 4.51 20.53
C ALA A 364 5.97 5.16 19.14
N LEU A 365 6.36 4.42 18.10
CA LEU A 365 6.40 4.94 16.72
C LEU A 365 5.02 5.30 16.17
N VAL A 366 4.00 4.48 16.45
CA VAL A 366 2.61 4.77 16.08
C VAL A 366 2.10 5.97 16.87
N ASN A 367 2.38 6.02 18.18
CA ASN A 367 1.96 7.11 19.05
C ASN A 367 2.60 8.45 18.66
N LEU A 368 3.89 8.45 18.31
CA LEU A 368 4.61 9.63 17.84
C LEU A 368 3.98 10.21 16.57
N THR A 369 3.51 9.33 15.68
CA THR A 369 2.78 9.72 14.47
C THR A 369 1.42 10.32 14.81
N ALA A 370 0.63 9.66 15.66
CA ALA A 370 -0.66 10.17 16.13
C ALA A 370 -0.51 11.54 16.84
N PHE A 371 0.50 11.66 17.70
CA PHE A 371 0.78 12.88 18.45
C PHE A 371 1.08 14.06 17.53
N LYS A 372 1.99 13.91 16.56
CA LYS A 372 2.30 14.98 15.59
C LYS A 372 1.05 15.44 14.85
N ARG A 373 0.21 14.51 14.41
CA ARG A 373 -1.01 14.84 13.65
C ARG A 373 -2.01 15.62 14.49
N ARG A 374 -2.14 15.28 15.78
CA ARG A 374 -3.00 16.02 16.72
C ARG A 374 -2.53 17.46 16.98
N ILE A 375 -1.21 17.70 17.04
CA ILE A 375 -0.66 19.02 17.36
C ILE A 375 -0.45 19.93 16.14
N THR A 376 -0.53 19.40 14.93
CA THR A 376 -0.39 20.16 13.68
C THR A 376 -1.76 20.35 13.04
N GLU A 377 -1.97 21.40 12.24
CA GLU A 377 -3.27 21.72 11.58
C GLU A 377 -3.74 20.68 10.55
N SER A 378 -3.11 19.50 10.50
CA SER A 378 -3.61 18.37 9.71
C SER A 378 -4.81 17.72 10.39
N MET A 379 -5.84 17.33 9.64
CA MET A 379 -6.93 16.50 10.17
C MET A 379 -6.37 15.31 10.96
N GLU A 380 -6.96 15.01 12.12
CA GLU A 380 -6.62 13.90 13.03
C GLU A 380 -6.91 12.52 12.41
N THR A 381 -6.28 12.26 11.27
CA THR A 381 -6.47 11.04 10.48
C THR A 381 -5.71 9.85 11.06
N VAL A 382 -4.91 10.05 12.10
CA VAL A 382 -4.21 8.99 12.85
C VAL A 382 -4.47 9.22 14.33
N GLY A 383 -4.91 8.18 15.03
CA GLY A 383 -5.22 8.33 16.45
C GLY A 383 -6.05 7.19 17.06
N GLY A 384 -6.59 7.47 18.24
CA GLY A 384 -7.28 6.48 19.06
C GLY A 384 -6.33 5.55 19.82
N PRO A 385 -6.89 4.50 20.47
CA PRO A 385 -6.09 3.46 21.10
C PRO A 385 -5.18 2.78 20.08
N ILE A 386 -4.02 2.28 20.53
CA ILE A 386 -3.09 1.54 19.69
C ILE A 386 -3.21 0.06 20.06
N ASP A 387 -3.44 -0.79 19.05
CA ASP A 387 -3.36 -2.24 19.21
C ASP A 387 -1.91 -2.67 18.99
N VAL A 388 -1.38 -3.51 19.88
CA VAL A 388 0.00 -3.99 19.86
C VAL A 388 -0.01 -5.50 20.09
N ALA A 389 0.60 -6.24 19.17
CA ALA A 389 0.80 -7.68 19.30
C ALA A 389 2.27 -8.04 19.07
N VAL A 390 2.73 -9.08 19.77
CA VAL A 390 4.04 -9.69 19.57
C VAL A 390 3.83 -11.13 19.11
N ILE A 391 4.58 -11.52 18.09
CA ILE A 391 4.54 -12.86 17.52
C ILE A 391 5.91 -13.47 17.72
N SER A 392 5.97 -14.61 18.40
CA SER A 392 7.19 -15.41 18.53
C SER A 392 6.90 -16.88 18.24
N LYS A 393 7.93 -17.62 17.84
CA LYS A 393 7.77 -19.04 17.47
C LYS A 393 7.19 -19.89 18.60
N GLY A 394 7.65 -19.66 19.84
CA GLY A 394 7.24 -20.46 21.00
C GLY A 394 5.90 -20.04 21.62
N ASP A 395 5.63 -18.74 21.69
CA ASP A 395 4.45 -18.23 22.42
C ASP A 395 3.23 -18.00 21.52
N GLY A 396 3.39 -18.11 20.20
CA GLY A 396 2.34 -17.72 19.27
C GLY A 396 2.20 -16.20 19.14
N LEU A 397 1.00 -15.76 18.80
CA LEU A 397 0.61 -14.35 18.80
C LEU A 397 0.07 -13.96 20.18
N ILE A 398 0.73 -13.01 20.82
CA ILE A 398 0.36 -12.45 22.12
C ILE A 398 -0.06 -11.00 21.95
N TRP A 399 -1.23 -10.64 22.48
CA TRP A 399 -1.68 -9.26 22.56
C TRP A 399 -1.02 -8.57 23.76
N VAL A 400 -0.16 -7.59 23.50
CA VAL A 400 0.43 -6.73 24.54
C VAL A 400 -0.55 -5.64 24.93
N LYS A 401 -1.23 -5.07 23.93
CA LYS A 401 -2.29 -4.08 24.11
C LYS A 401 -3.38 -4.32 23.09
N ARG A 402 -4.62 -4.43 23.55
CA ARG A 402 -5.76 -4.67 22.67
C ARG A 402 -6.97 -3.87 23.12
N LYS A 403 -7.56 -3.11 22.20
CA LYS A 403 -8.83 -2.45 22.42
C LYS A 403 -9.99 -3.43 22.24
N HIS A 404 -11.05 -3.19 23.01
CA HIS A 404 -12.32 -3.89 22.87
C HIS A 404 -13.41 -2.85 22.71
N TYR A 405 -14.36 -3.10 21.80
CA TYR A 405 -15.57 -2.26 21.68
C TYR A 405 -16.55 -2.50 22.84
N PHE A 406 -16.24 -3.44 23.72
CA PHE A 406 -17.03 -3.85 24.86
C PHE A 406 -16.16 -3.96 26.11
N PRO A 407 -16.74 -3.78 27.31
CA PRO A 407 -16.04 -3.97 28.58
C PRO A 407 -15.77 -5.46 28.85
N ALA A 408 -14.53 -5.80 29.18
CA ALA A 408 -14.06 -7.18 29.27
C ALA A 408 -14.66 -7.96 30.47
N ASP A 409 -14.81 -7.27 31.59
CA ASP A 409 -15.42 -7.75 32.83
C ASP A 409 -16.88 -8.21 32.66
N LEU A 410 -17.64 -7.54 31.78
CA LEU A 410 -19.02 -7.95 31.45
C LEU A 410 -19.10 -9.10 30.43
N ASN A 411 -18.01 -9.43 29.75
CA ASN A 411 -18.00 -10.33 28.59
C ASN A 411 -17.02 -11.50 28.76
N GLN A 412 -16.92 -12.05 29.96
CA GLN A 412 -16.01 -13.17 30.28
C GLN A 412 -16.20 -14.38 29.35
N HIS A 413 -17.43 -14.64 28.90
CA HIS A 413 -17.75 -15.71 27.95
C HIS A 413 -16.99 -15.59 26.61
N PHE A 414 -16.74 -14.37 26.14
CA PHE A 414 -15.96 -14.13 24.92
C PHE A 414 -14.53 -14.62 25.07
N PHE A 415 -13.88 -14.28 26.19
CA PHE A 415 -12.50 -14.68 26.47
C PHE A 415 -12.39 -16.18 26.72
N ALA A 416 -13.33 -16.76 27.49
CA ALA A 416 -13.37 -18.19 27.76
C ALA A 416 -13.54 -19.04 26.49
N ASN A 417 -14.28 -18.53 25.51
CA ASN A 417 -14.51 -19.21 24.24
C ASN A 417 -13.48 -18.86 23.15
N TYR A 418 -12.56 -17.92 23.40
CA TYR A 418 -11.70 -17.38 22.34
C TYR A 418 -10.83 -18.46 21.68
N PHE A 419 -10.37 -19.46 22.43
CA PHE A 419 -9.59 -20.60 21.93
C PHE A 419 -10.36 -21.93 21.88
N ARG A 420 -11.63 -21.97 22.27
CA ARG A 420 -12.42 -23.23 22.25
C ARG A 420 -12.65 -23.70 20.80
N GLY A 421 -12.54 -25.01 20.58
CA GLY A 421 -12.72 -25.65 19.28
C GLY A 421 -11.47 -25.71 18.39
N PHE A 422 -10.31 -25.22 18.86
CA PHE A 422 -9.03 -25.31 18.15
C PHE A 422 -8.02 -26.26 18.83
N ASN A 423 -8.37 -26.78 20.02
CA ASN A 423 -7.72 -27.88 20.70
C ASN A 423 -8.71 -29.04 20.69
N ASP A 424 -8.64 -29.98 19.74
CA ASP A 424 -9.19 -31.35 19.85
C ASP A 424 -9.00 -32.14 18.53
N GLU A 425 -7.75 -32.46 18.17
CA GLU A 425 -7.48 -33.57 17.23
C GLU A 425 -6.35 -34.51 17.71
N LYS A 426 -5.90 -34.40 18.96
CA LYS A 426 -4.86 -35.30 19.52
C LYS A 426 -5.14 -35.87 20.91
N ALA A 427 -6.37 -35.77 21.41
CA ALA A 427 -6.73 -36.30 22.74
C ALA A 427 -7.70 -37.50 22.72
N ASN A 428 -8.10 -38.00 21.55
CA ASN A 428 -9.03 -39.14 21.41
C ASN A 428 -8.41 -40.33 20.64
N GLU A 429 -7.12 -40.58 20.82
CA GLU A 429 -6.49 -41.85 20.44
C GLU A 429 -5.56 -42.31 21.58
N GLU A 430 -6.14 -42.69 22.72
CA GLU A 430 -5.56 -43.67 23.65
C GLU A 430 -6.65 -44.62 24.16
#